data_AF-A0A2V2WSS6-F1
#
_entry.id   AF-A0A2V2WSS6-F1
#
_cell.length_a   1.000
_cell.length_b   1.000
_cell.length_c   1.000
_cell.angle_alpha   90.00
_cell.angle_beta   90.00
_cell.angle_gamma   90.00
#
_symmetry.space_group_name_H-M   'P 1'
#
loop_
_entity.id
_entity.type
_entity.pdbx_description
1 polymer ?
#
loop_
_entity_poly.entity_id
_entity_poly.type
_entity_poly.pdbx_seq_one_letter_code
_entity_poly.pdbx_strand_id
1 'polypeptide(L)'
;MRHTLLFQVLLLCCVSGSVAVAEHHSFSDEIEKKVGPRTTAVVLELPTRGGGMLRAMTASAPEWAPIRFQVFTEDLNDPSKYCTAEGQIRPDFTGGTVECKEKDILTEEKKSIMLKSLIPRALKMHTDRLLVKPLTVNVIVPWYLSGICAQFTIPRSHHTEGVSAADMYLYVSAAPIKISTLAWATTCLKLPDGRPIIGVMNYGPSSVTDSEYGVRTLAHEIGHALGFTFRIMKERKMVKEVEGVRGKAKVLQVSSPKTVEKTREHFNCVNATGMELEDEGGERTALSHWKRRNAKDELMAGIPGIGYYTALTMAALEDTGFYMANWGKEEPMSWGNNSGCALLTEKCVINGVTQYPEMFCTAESSLLLCTSDRLALGHCTIELYDAPLPPQFQYFSNPKLGGVPDLLMDFCPYIETYVDTGCSNGDATVMRGSRVGPKSKCLKGDGLADFMGRIGDVCAEVSCEKGEVSVRYLGDDAWHKCPEGGSITPTGLFMQGRILCPKYDDVCIVFDTINESGDVSSLLSAFPRFH
;
A
#
# COMPACT_ATOMS: atom_id res chain seq x y z
N MET A 1 -10.54 -66.67 25.64
CA MET A 1 -9.94 -66.69 24.28
C MET A 1 -10.43 -65.44 23.55
N ARG A 2 -9.54 -64.45 23.34
CA ARG A 2 -9.17 -63.85 22.04
C ARG A 2 -10.34 -63.26 21.24
N HIS A 3 -10.44 -61.92 21.13
CA HIS A 3 -9.95 -61.09 20.00
C HIS A 3 -10.66 -61.44 18.67
N THR A 4 -11.20 -60.54 17.82
CA THR A 4 -10.73 -59.24 17.31
C THR A 4 -11.78 -58.65 16.34
N LEU A 5 -11.61 -57.37 15.93
CA LEU A 5 -12.30 -56.56 14.88
C LEU A 5 -13.29 -55.53 15.44
N LEU A 6 -12.86 -54.41 16.05
CA LEU A 6 -12.27 -53.19 15.42
C LEU A 6 -12.98 -52.72 14.14
N PHE A 7 -13.97 -51.83 14.33
CA PHE A 7 -14.44 -50.88 13.32
C PHE A 7 -13.38 -49.78 13.15
N GLN A 8 -12.67 -49.78 12.03
CA GLN A 8 -11.94 -48.62 11.53
C GLN A 8 -12.91 -47.77 10.70
N VAL A 9 -13.34 -46.62 11.22
CA VAL A 9 -13.75 -45.47 10.42
C VAL A 9 -13.18 -44.23 11.12
N LEU A 10 -11.95 -43.88 10.76
CA LEU A 10 -11.26 -42.69 11.22
C LEU A 10 -10.28 -42.28 10.12
N LEU A 11 -10.81 -41.66 9.06
CA LEU A 11 -10.04 -40.90 8.08
C LEU A 11 -11.01 -40.14 7.16
N LEU A 12 -11.21 -38.87 7.47
CA LEU A 12 -11.48 -37.77 6.54
C LEU A 12 -11.43 -36.47 7.36
N CYS A 13 -10.23 -36.19 7.87
CA CYS A 13 -9.85 -34.86 8.33
C CYS A 13 -9.24 -34.09 7.15
N CYS A 14 -9.58 -32.81 7.09
CA CYS A 14 -8.79 -31.73 6.49
C CYS A 14 -8.65 -31.71 4.97
N VAL A 15 -9.62 -31.11 4.28
CA VAL A 15 -9.33 -30.17 3.18
C VAL A 15 -10.36 -29.03 3.24
N SER A 16 -10.21 -28.12 4.20
CA SER A 16 -10.74 -26.76 4.08
C SER A 16 -9.55 -25.87 3.74
N GLY A 17 -9.43 -25.51 2.46
CA GLY A 17 -8.40 -24.59 2.00
C GLY A 17 -8.62 -23.22 2.64
N SER A 18 -7.82 -22.92 3.65
CA SER A 18 -7.68 -21.57 4.21
C SER A 18 -7.00 -20.69 3.15
N VAL A 19 -7.70 -19.69 2.64
CA VAL A 19 -7.09 -18.61 1.86
C VAL A 19 -6.54 -17.61 2.89
N ALA A 20 -5.36 -17.90 3.43
CA ALA A 20 -4.57 -16.87 4.08
C ALA A 20 -4.23 -15.83 3.01
N VAL A 21 -4.78 -14.62 3.14
CA VAL A 21 -4.38 -13.48 2.31
C VAL A 21 -2.89 -13.27 2.57
N ALA A 22 -2.06 -13.54 1.57
CA ALA A 22 -0.62 -13.33 1.69
C ALA A 22 -0.37 -11.83 1.92
N GLU A 23 0.24 -11.48 3.05
CA GLU A 23 0.68 -10.10 3.30
C GLU A 23 1.72 -9.70 2.26
N HIS A 24 1.50 -8.57 1.59
CA HIS A 24 2.48 -8.01 0.69
C HIS A 24 3.66 -7.44 1.48
N HIS A 25 4.86 -7.91 1.22
CA HIS A 25 6.07 -7.17 1.58
C HIS A 25 6.63 -6.55 0.31
N SER A 26 6.81 -5.24 0.26
CA SER A 26 7.49 -4.64 -0.89
C SER A 26 8.95 -5.08 -0.90
N PHE A 27 9.43 -5.42 -2.09
CA PHE A 27 10.82 -5.82 -2.36
C PHE A 27 11.43 -4.99 -3.49
N SER A 28 10.83 -3.83 -3.78
CA SER A 28 11.26 -2.93 -4.84
C SER A 28 12.70 -2.44 -4.64
N ASP A 29 13.21 -2.39 -3.40
CA ASP A 29 14.64 -2.14 -3.14
C ASP A 29 15.58 -3.26 -3.61
N GLU A 30 15.15 -4.52 -3.56
CA GLU A 30 15.90 -5.65 -4.12
C GLU A 30 15.90 -5.58 -5.66
N ILE A 31 14.74 -5.24 -6.23
CA ILE A 31 14.55 -5.00 -7.67
C ILE A 31 15.50 -3.90 -8.15
N GLU A 32 15.59 -2.77 -7.43
CA GLU A 32 16.46 -1.63 -7.77
C GLU A 32 17.93 -2.03 -8.00
N LYS A 33 18.45 -3.01 -7.27
CA LYS A 33 19.83 -3.52 -7.43
C LYS A 33 20.00 -4.38 -8.68
N LYS A 34 18.94 -5.03 -9.14
CA LYS A 34 18.92 -5.93 -10.30
C LYS A 34 18.58 -5.24 -11.61
N VAL A 35 18.18 -3.97 -11.59
CA VAL A 35 17.85 -3.17 -12.79
C VAL A 35 18.97 -3.15 -13.84
N GLY A 36 20.23 -3.27 -13.42
CA GLY A 36 21.39 -3.12 -14.31
C GLY A 36 21.73 -1.66 -14.59
N PRO A 37 22.57 -1.36 -15.60
CA PRO A 37 22.94 0.00 -15.96
C PRO A 37 21.70 0.79 -16.40
N ARG A 38 21.34 1.80 -15.61
CA ARG A 38 20.25 2.71 -15.98
C ARG A 38 20.69 3.65 -17.07
N THR A 39 19.85 3.79 -18.08
CA THR A 39 20.11 4.68 -19.20
C THR A 39 19.52 6.05 -18.90
N THR A 40 20.23 7.10 -19.28
CA THR A 40 19.69 8.46 -19.32
C THR A 40 19.21 8.73 -20.74
N ALA A 41 17.99 9.24 -20.88
CA ALA A 41 17.42 9.55 -22.17
C ALA A 41 18.29 10.56 -22.92
N VAL A 42 18.60 10.26 -24.18
CA VAL A 42 19.21 11.21 -25.10
C VAL A 42 18.07 12.04 -25.68
N VAL A 43 17.90 13.26 -25.18
CA VAL A 43 16.87 14.19 -25.67
C VAL A 43 17.45 14.93 -26.87
N LEU A 44 16.97 14.60 -28.07
CA LEU A 44 17.21 15.39 -29.27
C LEU A 44 16.06 16.39 -29.42
N GLU A 45 16.33 17.67 -29.20
CA GLU A 45 15.38 18.72 -29.59
C GLU A 45 15.19 18.64 -31.12
N LEU A 46 13.97 18.35 -31.56
CA LEU A 46 13.65 18.36 -32.98
C LEU A 46 13.81 19.81 -33.51
N PRO A 47 14.58 20.04 -34.59
CA PRO A 47 14.66 21.37 -35.18
C PRO A 47 13.28 21.78 -35.68
N THR A 48 12.77 22.90 -35.18
CA THR A 48 11.58 23.56 -35.68
C THR A 48 11.84 23.97 -37.14
N ARG A 49 11.34 23.17 -38.09
CA ARG A 49 11.38 23.53 -39.51
C ARG A 49 10.48 24.74 -39.73
N GLY A 50 11.09 25.85 -40.14
CA GLY A 50 10.47 27.15 -40.27
C GLY A 50 9.39 27.26 -41.36
N GLY A 51 8.40 28.10 -41.04
CA GLY A 51 7.49 28.78 -41.94
C GLY A 51 7.04 30.06 -41.23
N GLY A 52 7.35 31.22 -41.80
CA GLY A 52 7.37 32.50 -41.09
C GLY A 52 6.02 33.16 -40.78
N MET A 53 6.16 34.18 -39.92
CA MET A 53 5.31 35.36 -39.70
C MET A 53 4.36 35.36 -38.48
N LEU A 54 4.82 36.10 -37.46
CA LEU A 54 4.12 36.73 -36.34
C LEU A 54 2.95 35.96 -35.67
N ARG A 55 3.29 35.22 -34.62
CA ARG A 55 2.73 35.48 -33.29
C ARG A 55 3.88 35.47 -32.29
N ALA A 56 4.20 36.64 -31.75
CA ALA A 56 4.87 36.71 -30.46
C ALA A 56 3.90 36.14 -29.42
N MET A 57 3.83 34.81 -29.32
CA MET A 57 3.33 34.18 -28.12
C MET A 57 4.46 34.32 -27.11
N THR A 58 4.22 35.15 -26.11
CA THR A 58 4.87 35.02 -24.82
C THR A 58 4.98 33.53 -24.50
N ALA A 59 6.19 32.99 -24.48
CA ALA A 59 6.41 31.64 -23.99
C ALA A 59 6.04 31.65 -22.51
N SER A 60 4.77 31.38 -22.19
CA SER A 60 4.40 31.01 -20.83
C SER A 60 5.20 29.75 -20.54
N ALA A 61 5.81 29.67 -19.36
CA ALA A 61 6.42 28.45 -18.89
C ALA A 61 5.43 27.28 -19.10
N PRO A 62 5.89 26.08 -19.50
CA PRO A 62 4.98 24.95 -19.67
C PRO A 62 4.18 24.77 -18.37
N GLU A 63 2.86 24.94 -18.48
CA GLU A 63 1.95 24.83 -17.35
C GLU A 63 2.02 23.39 -16.81
N TRP A 64 2.02 23.27 -15.49
CA TRP A 64 1.92 21.97 -14.83
C TRP A 64 0.55 21.38 -15.14
N ALA A 65 0.53 20.12 -15.56
CA ALA A 65 -0.70 19.41 -15.93
C ALA A 65 -0.74 18.02 -15.26
N PRO A 66 -1.92 17.40 -15.09
CA PRO A 66 -2.02 16.04 -14.58
C PRO A 66 -1.11 15.08 -15.35
N ILE A 67 -0.40 14.22 -14.62
CA ILE A 67 0.52 13.24 -15.22
C ILE A 67 -0.23 12.28 -16.16
N ARG A 68 0.32 12.06 -17.36
CA ARG A 68 -0.24 11.13 -18.35
C ARG A 68 0.56 9.84 -18.38
N PHE A 69 -0.13 8.72 -18.36
CA PHE A 69 0.47 7.39 -18.47
C PHE A 69 0.16 6.76 -19.82
N GLN A 70 1.09 5.95 -20.32
CA GLN A 70 0.81 4.97 -21.35
C GLN A 70 1.31 3.60 -20.89
N VAL A 71 0.46 2.58 -21.06
CA VAL A 71 0.67 1.24 -20.53
C VAL A 71 0.75 0.22 -21.66
N PHE A 72 1.84 -0.53 -21.69
CA PHE A 72 2.14 -1.55 -22.68
C PHE A 72 2.07 -2.93 -22.01
N THR A 73 1.37 -3.88 -22.63
CA THR A 73 0.97 -5.16 -22.01
C THR A 73 1.25 -6.34 -22.91
N GLU A 74 2.30 -6.25 -23.74
CA GLU A 74 2.72 -7.30 -24.68
C GLU A 74 2.97 -8.61 -23.94
N ASP A 75 3.60 -8.55 -22.77
CA ASP A 75 3.88 -9.72 -21.94
C ASP A 75 2.60 -10.40 -21.38
N LEU A 76 1.45 -9.72 -21.33
CA LEU A 76 0.15 -10.33 -20.98
C LEU A 76 -0.49 -11.08 -22.16
N ASN A 77 0.07 -10.94 -23.36
CA ASN A 77 -0.42 -11.56 -24.60
C ASN A 77 0.53 -12.65 -25.12
N ASP A 78 1.70 -12.82 -24.51
CA ASP A 78 2.66 -13.86 -24.86
C ASP A 78 2.57 -15.05 -23.89
N PRO A 79 2.03 -16.22 -24.30
CA PRO A 79 1.86 -17.38 -23.42
C PRO A 79 3.18 -17.99 -22.95
N SER A 80 4.34 -17.56 -23.48
CA SER A 80 5.67 -17.93 -22.96
C SER A 80 6.10 -17.07 -21.76
N LYS A 81 5.41 -15.97 -21.50
CA LYS A 81 5.74 -14.98 -20.46
C LYS A 81 4.92 -15.11 -19.19
N TYR A 82 3.72 -15.70 -19.27
CA TYR A 82 2.85 -15.93 -18.12
C TYR A 82 2.38 -17.40 -18.04
N CYS A 83 1.85 -17.79 -16.89
CA CYS A 83 1.38 -19.16 -16.66
C CYS A 83 0.02 -19.40 -17.32
N THR A 84 -0.06 -20.38 -18.22
CA THR A 84 -1.33 -20.84 -18.82
C THR A 84 -1.77 -22.19 -18.26
N ALA A 85 -0.86 -22.93 -17.63
CA ALA A 85 -1.13 -24.22 -16.98
C ALA A 85 -0.15 -24.46 -15.83
N GLU A 86 -0.57 -25.28 -14.86
CA GLU A 86 0.29 -25.73 -13.76
C GLU A 86 1.47 -26.56 -14.26
N GLY A 87 2.61 -26.48 -13.56
CA GLY A 87 3.86 -27.17 -13.89
C GLY A 87 4.68 -26.53 -15.02
N GLN A 88 4.15 -25.49 -15.69
CA GLN A 88 4.94 -24.72 -16.65
C GLN A 88 6.06 -23.94 -15.97
N ILE A 89 7.20 -23.78 -16.64
CA ILE A 89 8.26 -22.88 -16.20
C ILE A 89 8.10 -21.54 -16.93
N ARG A 90 8.02 -20.44 -16.18
CA ARG A 90 7.86 -19.08 -16.69
C ARG A 90 8.85 -18.11 -16.06
N PRO A 91 9.22 -17.01 -16.74
CA PRO A 91 10.11 -16.00 -16.17
C PRO A 91 9.48 -15.37 -14.93
N ASP A 92 10.29 -15.04 -13.93
CA ASP A 92 9.88 -14.20 -12.78
C ASP A 92 10.07 -12.69 -13.04
N PHE A 93 10.56 -12.33 -14.24
CA PHE A 93 10.91 -10.97 -14.65
C PHE A 93 11.99 -10.29 -13.79
N THR A 94 12.66 -11.04 -12.91
CA THR A 94 13.81 -10.59 -12.10
C THR A 94 15.14 -11.23 -12.53
N GLY A 95 15.12 -11.97 -13.65
CA GLY A 95 16.27 -12.71 -14.20
C GLY A 95 16.25 -14.22 -13.88
N GLY A 96 15.21 -14.72 -13.23
CA GLY A 96 15.01 -16.14 -12.94
C GLY A 96 13.72 -16.70 -13.55
N THR A 97 13.41 -17.94 -13.19
CA THR A 97 12.18 -18.63 -13.58
C THR A 97 11.47 -19.25 -12.38
N VAL A 98 10.16 -19.44 -12.50
CA VAL A 98 9.29 -20.07 -11.50
C VAL A 98 8.48 -21.18 -12.16
N GLU A 99 8.23 -22.25 -11.42
CA GLU A 99 7.24 -23.24 -11.75
C GLU A 99 5.84 -22.75 -11.36
N CYS A 100 4.95 -22.71 -12.34
CA CYS A 100 3.57 -22.24 -12.21
C CYS A 100 2.75 -23.18 -11.34
N LYS A 101 2.07 -22.64 -10.33
CA LYS A 101 1.00 -23.33 -9.59
C LYS A 101 -0.37 -22.96 -10.14
N GLU A 102 -1.42 -23.69 -9.76
CA GLU A 102 -2.80 -23.37 -10.15
C GLU A 102 -3.17 -21.89 -9.93
N LYS A 103 -2.83 -21.35 -8.75
CA LYS A 103 -3.10 -19.94 -8.42
C LYS A 103 -2.36 -18.94 -9.32
N ASP A 104 -1.25 -19.34 -9.93
CA ASP A 104 -0.42 -18.47 -10.77
C ASP A 104 -0.94 -18.38 -12.21
N ILE A 105 -1.93 -19.19 -12.58
CA ILE A 105 -2.52 -19.16 -13.92
C ILE A 105 -3.21 -17.81 -14.14
N LEU A 106 -2.82 -17.11 -15.22
CA LEU A 106 -3.47 -15.88 -15.66
C LEU A 106 -4.68 -16.24 -16.54
N THR A 107 -5.85 -16.26 -15.92
CA THR A 107 -7.11 -16.46 -16.62
C THR A 107 -7.55 -15.19 -17.34
N GLU A 108 -8.47 -15.30 -18.31
CA GLU A 108 -9.07 -14.13 -18.97
C GLU A 108 -9.80 -13.21 -17.98
N GLU A 109 -10.39 -13.78 -16.92
CA GLU A 109 -11.00 -13.01 -15.83
C GLU A 109 -9.97 -12.17 -15.08
N LYS A 110 -8.87 -12.78 -14.63
CA LYS A 110 -7.77 -12.06 -13.95
C LYS A 110 -7.18 -10.99 -14.86
N LYS A 111 -6.94 -11.31 -16.13
CA LYS A 111 -6.46 -10.35 -17.12
C LYS A 111 -7.44 -9.18 -17.30
N SER A 112 -8.74 -9.46 -17.36
CA SER A 112 -9.77 -8.42 -17.42
C SER A 112 -9.78 -7.55 -16.16
N ILE A 113 -9.67 -8.13 -14.97
CA ILE A 113 -9.58 -7.39 -13.70
C ILE A 113 -8.37 -6.45 -13.70
N MET A 114 -7.19 -6.95 -14.09
CA MET A 114 -5.97 -6.14 -14.15
C MET A 114 -6.11 -4.95 -15.10
N LEU A 115 -6.55 -5.20 -16.34
CA LEU A 115 -6.57 -4.21 -17.41
C LEU A 115 -7.72 -3.20 -17.29
N LYS A 116 -8.88 -3.63 -16.77
CA LYS A 116 -10.08 -2.78 -16.73
C LYS A 116 -10.36 -2.18 -15.36
N SER A 117 -9.81 -2.74 -14.28
CA SER A 117 -10.01 -2.23 -12.91
C SER A 117 -8.69 -1.81 -12.28
N LEU A 118 -7.81 -2.75 -11.94
CA LEU A 118 -6.69 -2.50 -11.02
C LEU A 118 -5.72 -1.44 -11.53
N ILE A 119 -5.22 -1.59 -12.76
CA ILE A 119 -4.25 -0.66 -13.35
C ILE A 119 -4.88 0.73 -13.55
N PRO A 120 -6.03 0.90 -14.24
CA PRO A 120 -6.65 2.22 -14.40
C PRO A 120 -6.88 2.95 -13.07
N ARG A 121 -7.37 2.25 -12.05
CA ARG A 121 -7.68 2.85 -10.75
C ARG A 121 -6.41 3.26 -10.01
N ALA A 122 -5.33 2.47 -10.07
CA ALA A 122 -4.04 2.83 -9.50
C ALA A 122 -3.41 4.05 -10.22
N LEU A 123 -3.49 4.10 -11.56
CA LEU A 123 -3.04 5.26 -12.34
C LEU A 123 -3.85 6.52 -12.00
N LYS A 124 -5.16 6.38 -11.77
CA LYS A 124 -6.02 7.48 -11.35
C LYS A 124 -5.53 8.09 -10.04
N MET A 125 -5.15 7.26 -9.07
CA MET A 125 -4.65 7.75 -7.78
C MET A 125 -3.45 8.69 -7.91
N HIS A 126 -2.52 8.39 -8.83
CA HIS A 126 -1.39 9.28 -9.14
C HIS A 126 -1.80 10.47 -10.00
N THR A 127 -2.64 10.28 -11.01
CA THR A 127 -3.09 11.35 -11.92
C THR A 127 -3.85 12.45 -11.18
N ASP A 128 -4.68 12.07 -10.20
CA ASP A 128 -5.43 13.02 -9.38
C ASP A 128 -4.53 13.86 -8.46
N ARG A 129 -3.35 13.33 -8.09
CA ARG A 129 -2.49 13.89 -7.03
C ARG A 129 -1.19 14.49 -7.53
N LEU A 130 -0.75 14.15 -8.74
CA LEU A 130 0.53 14.57 -9.30
C LEU A 130 0.33 15.35 -10.59
N LEU A 131 0.84 16.58 -10.59
CA LEU A 131 1.04 17.38 -11.76
C LEU A 131 2.49 17.22 -12.23
N VAL A 132 2.72 17.33 -13.53
CA VAL A 132 4.03 17.23 -14.16
C VAL A 132 4.17 18.31 -15.24
N LYS A 133 5.42 18.70 -15.54
CA LYS A 133 5.71 19.42 -16.78
C LYS A 133 5.63 18.44 -17.94
N PRO A 134 4.66 18.58 -18.86
CA PRO A 134 4.41 17.57 -19.89
C PRO A 134 5.64 17.28 -20.73
N LEU A 135 5.89 16.00 -20.99
CA LEU A 135 6.89 15.57 -21.95
C LEU A 135 6.37 15.87 -23.36
N THR A 136 7.13 16.69 -24.10
CA THR A 136 6.81 17.08 -25.49
C THR A 136 7.71 16.41 -26.52
N VAL A 137 8.72 15.67 -26.06
CA VAL A 137 9.69 14.99 -26.91
C VAL A 137 9.29 13.53 -27.13
N ASN A 138 9.66 13.02 -28.30
CA ASN A 138 9.56 11.63 -28.61
C ASN A 138 10.71 10.85 -27.94
N VAL A 139 10.40 9.77 -27.24
CA VAL A 139 11.36 9.00 -26.44
C VAL A 139 11.75 7.73 -27.17
N ILE A 140 13.01 7.63 -27.58
CA ILE A 140 13.58 6.37 -28.07
C ILE A 140 13.94 5.49 -26.86
N VAL A 141 13.29 4.34 -26.76
CA VAL A 141 13.55 3.39 -25.68
C VAL A 141 14.84 2.64 -25.99
N PRO A 142 15.84 2.60 -25.08
CA PRO A 142 17.09 1.92 -25.36
C PRO A 142 16.90 0.41 -25.41
N TRP A 143 17.80 -0.27 -26.13
CA TRP A 143 17.91 -1.72 -26.07
C TRP A 143 18.60 -2.12 -24.77
N TYR A 144 17.85 -2.76 -23.87
CA TYR A 144 18.41 -3.29 -22.63
C TYR A 144 19.05 -4.66 -22.92
N LEU A 145 20.36 -4.78 -22.69
CA LEU A 145 21.12 -6.02 -22.94
C LEU A 145 21.10 -6.98 -21.74
N SER A 146 20.83 -6.46 -20.54
CA SER A 146 20.82 -7.21 -19.29
C SER A 146 20.00 -6.47 -18.22
N GLY A 147 19.79 -7.14 -17.08
CA GLY A 147 19.01 -6.59 -15.96
C GLY A 147 17.50 -6.76 -16.12
N ILE A 148 16.75 -6.21 -15.18
CA ILE A 148 15.29 -6.35 -15.11
C ILE A 148 14.59 -5.76 -16.33
N CYS A 149 15.03 -4.59 -16.80
CA CYS A 149 14.41 -3.93 -17.94
C CYS A 149 14.52 -4.76 -19.24
N ALA A 150 15.53 -5.62 -19.36
CA ALA A 150 15.70 -6.52 -20.49
C ALA A 150 14.75 -7.74 -20.47
N GLN A 151 14.05 -7.99 -19.35
CA GLN A 151 13.12 -9.12 -19.24
C GLN A 151 11.76 -8.82 -19.89
N PHE A 152 11.42 -7.54 -20.06
CA PHE A 152 10.15 -7.07 -20.59
C PHE A 152 10.15 -7.02 -22.12
N THR A 153 8.99 -7.32 -22.69
CA THR A 153 8.79 -7.22 -24.13
C THR A 153 8.52 -5.77 -24.51
N ILE A 154 9.54 -5.11 -25.06
CA ILE A 154 9.42 -3.75 -25.60
C ILE A 154 9.25 -3.85 -27.12
N PRO A 155 8.15 -3.34 -27.70
CA PRO A 155 7.95 -3.34 -29.15
C PRO A 155 9.13 -2.73 -29.90
N ARG A 156 9.47 -3.34 -31.04
CA ARG A 156 10.58 -2.87 -31.90
C ARG A 156 10.41 -1.40 -32.30
N SER A 157 9.17 -0.97 -32.55
CA SER A 157 8.85 0.43 -32.87
C SER A 157 9.25 1.39 -31.76
N HIS A 158 9.18 1.01 -30.49
CA HIS A 158 9.60 1.89 -29.38
C HIS A 158 11.11 2.12 -29.35
N HIS A 159 11.89 1.18 -29.89
CA HIS A 159 13.34 1.31 -30.04
C HIS A 159 13.78 2.08 -31.30
N THR A 160 12.95 2.10 -32.35
CA THR A 160 13.31 2.73 -33.63
C THR A 160 12.59 4.04 -33.88
N GLU A 161 11.28 4.06 -33.65
CA GLU A 161 10.39 5.20 -33.85
C GLU A 161 10.19 5.98 -32.55
N GLY A 162 10.16 5.30 -31.40
CA GLY A 162 9.96 5.90 -30.08
C GLY A 162 8.51 5.90 -29.61
N VAL A 163 8.31 6.44 -28.41
CA VAL A 163 7.00 6.65 -27.78
C VAL A 163 6.81 8.13 -27.45
N SER A 164 5.59 8.62 -27.60
CA SER A 164 5.24 10.03 -27.37
C SER A 164 3.86 10.15 -26.70
N ALA A 165 3.41 11.37 -26.42
CA ALA A 165 2.09 11.68 -25.84
C ALA A 165 1.79 11.22 -24.39
N ALA A 166 2.80 10.77 -23.63
CA ALA A 166 2.68 10.50 -22.21
C ALA A 166 3.91 11.03 -21.45
N ASP A 167 3.80 11.07 -20.13
CA ASP A 167 4.85 11.57 -19.23
C ASP A 167 5.57 10.41 -18.50
N MET A 168 4.88 9.27 -18.37
CA MET A 168 5.39 8.02 -17.85
C MET A 168 4.89 6.84 -18.69
N TYR A 169 5.82 6.00 -19.17
CA TYR A 169 5.52 4.79 -19.93
C TYR A 169 5.75 3.57 -19.04
N LEU A 170 4.76 2.70 -18.92
CA LEU A 170 4.81 1.49 -18.10
C LEU A 170 4.71 0.24 -18.97
N TYR A 171 5.67 -0.68 -18.84
CA TYR A 171 5.58 -2.01 -19.43
C TYR A 171 5.17 -3.00 -18.34
N VAL A 172 4.09 -3.72 -18.58
CA VAL A 172 3.41 -4.52 -17.57
C VAL A 172 3.50 -5.99 -17.92
N SER A 173 3.88 -6.80 -16.93
CA SER A 173 3.81 -8.26 -16.99
C SER A 173 2.92 -8.82 -15.86
N ALA A 174 2.52 -10.08 -16.03
CA ALA A 174 1.66 -10.80 -15.09
C ALA A 174 2.21 -12.22 -14.87
N ALA A 175 3.44 -12.29 -14.36
CA ALA A 175 4.18 -13.52 -14.12
C ALA A 175 4.14 -13.94 -12.65
N PRO A 176 4.32 -15.25 -12.37
CA PRO A 176 4.40 -15.78 -11.01
C PRO A 176 5.54 -15.11 -10.24
N ILE A 177 5.29 -14.82 -8.97
CA ILE A 177 6.29 -14.24 -8.06
C ILE A 177 6.66 -15.28 -7.01
N LYS A 178 7.97 -15.51 -6.82
CA LYS A 178 8.50 -16.52 -5.88
C LYS A 178 8.24 -16.19 -4.41
N ILE A 179 7.98 -14.93 -4.08
CA ILE A 179 7.97 -14.38 -2.72
C ILE A 179 6.56 -13.86 -2.39
N SER A 180 6.25 -13.69 -1.11
CA SER A 180 5.03 -13.10 -0.54
C SER A 180 4.83 -11.62 -0.92
N THR A 181 4.76 -11.35 -2.22
CA THR A 181 4.70 -10.01 -2.78
C THR A 181 3.72 -10.03 -3.93
N LEU A 182 2.75 -9.12 -3.94
CA LEU A 182 1.66 -9.16 -4.93
C LEU A 182 2.11 -8.51 -6.24
N ALA A 183 3.00 -7.54 -6.16
CA ALA A 183 3.51 -6.79 -7.28
C ALA A 183 4.92 -6.26 -6.99
N TRP A 184 5.56 -5.74 -8.02
CA TRP A 184 6.74 -4.89 -7.91
C TRP A 184 6.84 -3.97 -9.13
N ALA A 185 7.49 -2.82 -8.99
CA ALA A 185 7.83 -1.97 -10.11
C ALA A 185 9.13 -1.20 -9.92
N THR A 186 9.71 -0.74 -11.02
CA THR A 186 10.97 0.02 -10.99
C THR A 186 11.12 0.92 -12.21
N THR A 187 12.00 1.91 -12.10
CA THR A 187 12.39 2.80 -13.20
C THR A 187 13.48 2.18 -14.08
N CYS A 188 13.26 2.18 -15.40
CA CYS A 188 14.22 1.75 -16.42
C CYS A 188 14.93 2.91 -17.13
N LEU A 189 14.21 4.00 -17.41
CA LEU A 189 14.76 5.18 -18.09
C LEU A 189 14.41 6.46 -17.33
N LYS A 190 15.40 7.36 -17.23
CA LYS A 190 15.23 8.70 -16.68
C LYS A 190 15.65 9.78 -17.68
N LEU A 191 15.06 10.96 -17.55
CA LEU A 191 15.54 12.18 -18.18
C LEU A 191 16.88 12.66 -17.58
N PRO A 192 17.60 13.57 -18.26
CA PRO A 192 18.84 14.16 -17.74
C PRO A 192 18.70 14.87 -16.39
N ASP A 193 17.51 15.42 -16.09
CA ASP A 193 17.20 16.03 -14.78
C ASP A 193 16.96 15.00 -13.67
N GLY A 194 16.94 13.71 -14.02
CA GLY A 194 16.72 12.58 -13.14
C GLY A 194 15.27 12.07 -13.12
N ARG A 195 14.32 12.72 -13.80
CA ARG A 195 12.90 12.32 -13.77
C ARG A 195 12.68 10.96 -14.42
N PRO A 196 12.09 9.97 -13.71
CA PRO A 196 11.63 8.72 -14.33
C PRO A 196 10.62 8.96 -15.44
N ILE A 197 10.81 8.29 -16.58
CA ILE A 197 9.88 8.35 -17.72
C ILE A 197 9.54 6.99 -18.30
N ILE A 198 10.34 5.95 -18.02
CA ILE A 198 9.99 4.57 -18.36
C ILE A 198 10.15 3.72 -17.11
N GLY A 199 9.10 3.00 -16.77
CA GLY A 199 9.09 1.98 -15.74
C GLY A 199 8.61 0.63 -16.26
N VAL A 200 8.89 -0.39 -15.48
CA VAL A 200 8.38 -1.75 -15.69
C VAL A 200 7.71 -2.20 -14.40
N MET A 201 6.71 -3.05 -14.52
CA MET A 201 6.00 -3.60 -13.37
C MET A 201 5.52 -5.02 -13.64
N ASN A 202 5.50 -5.85 -12.60
CA ASN A 202 4.93 -7.19 -12.65
C ASN A 202 3.88 -7.33 -11.54
N TYR A 203 2.71 -7.89 -11.86
CA TYR A 203 1.68 -8.21 -10.88
C TYR A 203 1.38 -9.71 -10.87
N GLY A 204 1.55 -10.35 -9.72
CA GLY A 204 1.41 -11.80 -9.57
C GLY A 204 -0.04 -12.27 -9.76
N PRO A 205 -0.32 -13.20 -10.70
CA PRO A 205 -1.68 -13.68 -10.94
C PRO A 205 -2.33 -14.38 -9.73
N SER A 206 -1.55 -14.86 -8.76
CA SER A 206 -2.05 -15.44 -7.51
C SER A 206 -2.84 -14.48 -6.64
N SER A 207 -2.66 -13.18 -6.87
CA SER A 207 -3.16 -12.10 -6.02
C SER A 207 -4.10 -11.15 -6.74
N VAL A 208 -4.50 -11.50 -7.97
CA VAL A 208 -5.44 -10.70 -8.75
C VAL A 208 -6.84 -10.89 -8.18
N THR A 209 -7.31 -9.85 -7.51
CA THR A 209 -8.67 -9.69 -7.03
C THR A 209 -9.10 -8.26 -7.31
N ASP A 210 -10.35 -8.04 -7.69
CA ASP A 210 -10.88 -6.68 -7.87
C ASP A 210 -11.13 -6.06 -6.48
N SER A 211 -10.09 -5.48 -5.89
CA SER A 211 -10.11 -4.99 -4.53
C SER A 211 -9.31 -3.70 -4.37
N GLU A 212 -9.71 -2.88 -3.39
CA GLU A 212 -8.96 -1.68 -3.01
C GLU A 212 -7.54 -2.00 -2.59
N TYR A 213 -7.35 -3.09 -1.87
CA TYR A 213 -6.02 -3.54 -1.47
C TYR A 213 -5.11 -3.79 -2.68
N GLY A 214 -5.64 -4.41 -3.75
CA GLY A 214 -4.93 -4.59 -5.02
C GLY A 214 -4.62 -3.28 -5.73
N VAL A 215 -5.57 -2.33 -5.77
CA VAL A 215 -5.37 -0.99 -6.35
C VAL A 215 -4.29 -0.21 -5.60
N ARG A 216 -4.34 -0.21 -4.27
CA ARG A 216 -3.40 0.49 -3.38
C ARG A 216 -2.01 -0.10 -3.49
N THR A 217 -1.92 -1.42 -3.56
CA THR A 217 -0.66 -2.12 -3.83
C THR A 217 -0.07 -1.72 -5.18
N LEU A 218 -0.88 -1.65 -6.24
CA LEU A 218 -0.39 -1.17 -7.53
C LEU A 218 0.06 0.28 -7.51
N ALA A 219 -0.68 1.15 -6.82
CA ALA A 219 -0.30 2.55 -6.66
C ALA A 219 1.02 2.70 -5.85
N HIS A 220 1.23 1.86 -4.84
CA HIS A 220 2.51 1.78 -4.13
C HIS A 220 3.66 1.49 -5.09
N GLU A 221 3.52 0.43 -5.89
CA GLU A 221 4.57 0.04 -6.84
C GLU A 221 4.79 1.08 -7.94
N ILE A 222 3.73 1.64 -8.51
CA ILE A 222 3.83 2.73 -9.47
C ILE A 222 4.53 3.95 -8.81
N GLY A 223 4.31 4.20 -7.52
CA GLY A 223 5.05 5.19 -6.73
C GLY A 223 6.57 5.00 -6.79
N HIS A 224 7.05 3.75 -6.65
CA HIS A 224 8.47 3.44 -6.85
C HIS A 224 8.93 3.72 -8.29
N ALA A 225 8.17 3.29 -9.29
CA ALA A 225 8.49 3.54 -10.70
C ALA A 225 8.55 5.03 -11.04
N LEU A 226 7.75 5.87 -10.37
CA LEU A 226 7.73 7.33 -10.46
C LEU A 226 8.88 8.01 -9.73
N GLY A 227 9.64 7.29 -8.91
CA GLY A 227 10.86 7.78 -8.27
C GLY A 227 10.81 7.88 -6.76
N PHE A 228 9.78 7.36 -6.09
CA PHE A 228 9.79 7.18 -4.63
C PHE A 228 10.78 6.06 -4.27
N THR A 229 12.08 6.39 -4.25
CA THR A 229 13.15 5.44 -3.93
C THR A 229 14.24 6.17 -3.15
N PHE A 230 14.89 5.47 -2.21
CA PHE A 230 16.03 6.00 -1.46
C PHE A 230 17.10 6.58 -2.38
N ARG A 231 17.36 5.90 -3.50
CA ARG A 231 18.37 6.30 -4.47
C ARG A 231 18.05 7.67 -5.10
N ILE A 232 16.82 7.89 -5.54
CA ILE A 232 16.38 9.21 -6.04
C ILE A 232 16.46 10.25 -4.93
N MET A 233 15.95 9.94 -3.73
CA MET A 233 16.00 10.86 -2.59
C MET A 233 17.44 11.27 -2.26
N LYS A 234 18.41 10.34 -2.35
CA LYS A 234 19.84 10.61 -2.18
C LYS A 234 20.44 11.43 -3.32
N GLU A 235 20.16 11.07 -4.58
CA GLU A 235 20.58 11.83 -5.78
C GLU A 235 20.10 13.29 -5.70
N ARG A 236 18.90 13.50 -5.15
CA ARG A 236 18.26 14.81 -4.96
C ARG A 236 18.60 15.48 -3.62
N LYS A 237 19.49 14.89 -2.81
CA LYS A 237 19.96 15.41 -1.50
C LYS A 237 18.82 15.67 -0.50
N MET A 238 17.77 14.85 -0.55
CA MET A 238 16.60 14.96 0.33
C MET A 238 16.79 14.27 1.68
N VAL A 239 17.74 13.33 1.80
CA VAL A 239 17.90 12.49 3.00
C VAL A 239 19.01 13.02 3.91
N LYS A 240 18.78 12.96 5.23
CA LYS A 240 19.79 13.20 6.28
C LYS A 240 19.83 12.05 7.26
N GLU A 241 21.01 11.80 7.81
CA GLU A 241 21.21 10.90 8.94
C GLU A 241 20.96 11.67 10.24
N VAL A 242 20.21 11.06 11.16
CA VAL A 242 19.88 11.63 12.46
C VAL A 242 20.23 10.61 13.55
N GLU A 243 21.02 11.04 14.52
CA GLU A 243 21.53 10.18 15.60
C GLU A 243 20.59 10.17 16.80
N GLY A 244 20.63 9.08 17.58
CA GLY A 244 19.99 9.00 18.90
C GLY A 244 18.46 8.92 18.90
N VAL A 245 17.82 8.80 17.74
CA VAL A 245 16.35 8.75 17.63
C VAL A 245 15.82 7.52 18.36
N ARG A 246 15.05 7.74 19.42
CA ARG A 246 14.47 6.70 20.29
C ARG A 246 15.50 5.69 20.82
N GLY A 247 16.74 6.14 21.02
CA GLY A 247 17.85 5.29 21.48
C GLY A 247 18.52 4.45 20.40
N LYS A 248 18.11 4.56 19.12
CA LYS A 248 18.84 4.01 17.99
C LYS A 248 20.12 4.82 17.74
N ALA A 249 21.18 4.16 17.30
CA ALA A 249 22.43 4.84 16.96
C ALA A 249 22.22 5.88 15.86
N LYS A 250 21.46 5.51 14.82
CA LYS A 250 21.13 6.39 13.69
C LYS A 250 19.88 5.94 12.96
N VAL A 251 19.19 6.90 12.34
CA VAL A 251 18.09 6.70 11.39
C VAL A 251 18.27 7.62 10.19
N LEU A 252 17.60 7.31 9.08
CA LEU A 252 17.54 8.18 7.91
C LEU A 252 16.18 8.88 7.85
N GLN A 253 16.20 10.18 7.58
CA GLN A 253 15.00 11.00 7.42
C GLN A 253 15.01 11.72 6.08
N VAL A 254 13.86 11.74 5.40
CA VAL A 254 13.61 12.68 4.31
C VAL A 254 13.38 14.05 4.91
N SER A 255 14.38 14.92 4.76
CA SER A 255 14.49 16.25 5.38
C SER A 255 14.36 17.38 4.36
N SER A 256 13.74 17.12 3.22
CA SER A 256 13.45 18.11 2.19
C SER A 256 12.29 19.02 2.61
N PRO A 257 12.21 20.27 2.08
CA PRO A 257 11.36 21.30 2.67
C PRO A 257 9.87 20.95 2.77
N LYS A 258 9.27 20.39 1.71
CA LYS A 258 7.84 20.05 1.71
C LYS A 258 7.56 18.82 2.57
N THR A 259 8.45 17.82 2.56
CA THR A 259 8.32 16.66 3.45
C THR A 259 8.40 17.07 4.92
N VAL A 260 9.28 17.99 5.29
CA VAL A 260 9.36 18.52 6.65
C VAL A 260 8.07 19.26 7.01
N GLU A 261 7.57 20.13 6.14
CA GLU A 261 6.29 20.83 6.33
C GLU A 261 5.15 19.84 6.62
N LYS A 262 4.95 18.85 5.75
CA LYS A 262 3.85 17.88 5.89
C LYS A 262 4.03 16.90 7.04
N THR A 263 5.27 16.61 7.43
CA THR A 263 5.57 15.86 8.65
C THR A 263 5.13 16.65 9.89
N ARG A 264 5.49 17.95 9.96
CA ARG A 264 5.12 18.81 11.09
C ARG A 264 3.61 18.95 11.22
N GLU A 265 2.92 19.10 10.10
CA GLU A 265 1.45 19.16 10.04
C GLU A 265 0.82 17.85 10.52
N HIS A 266 1.21 16.72 9.92
CA HIS A 266 0.64 15.39 10.26
C HIS A 266 0.80 15.07 11.73
N PHE A 267 2.02 15.14 12.26
CA PHE A 267 2.27 14.78 13.66
C PHE A 267 1.99 15.92 14.64
N ASN A 268 1.61 17.13 14.19
CA ASN A 268 1.57 18.33 15.02
C ASN A 268 2.86 18.53 15.84
N CYS A 269 4.00 18.42 15.17
CA CYS A 269 5.33 18.53 15.79
C CYS A 269 6.19 19.56 15.08
N VAL A 270 6.17 20.82 15.54
CA VAL A 270 6.93 21.93 14.92
C VAL A 270 8.44 21.70 14.86
N ASN A 271 8.98 20.87 15.76
CA ASN A 271 10.42 20.55 15.83
C ASN A 271 10.83 19.38 14.94
N ALA A 272 9.90 18.71 14.26
CA ALA A 272 10.25 17.63 13.34
C ALA A 272 11.21 18.14 12.26
N THR A 273 12.26 17.36 11.99
CA THR A 273 13.33 17.68 11.03
C THR A 273 13.22 16.91 9.72
N GLY A 274 12.31 15.95 9.64
CA GLY A 274 12.03 15.13 8.46
C GLY A 274 11.13 13.95 8.80
N MET A 275 10.73 13.19 7.77
CA MET A 275 10.00 11.93 7.93
C MET A 275 10.98 10.77 7.91
N GLU A 276 10.90 9.87 8.87
CA GLU A 276 11.77 8.70 8.96
C GLU A 276 11.48 7.69 7.84
N LEU A 277 12.56 7.17 7.27
CA LEU A 277 12.53 6.03 6.35
C LEU A 277 12.62 4.72 7.13
N GLU A 278 12.05 3.66 6.57
CA GLU A 278 12.10 2.33 7.14
C GLU A 278 13.55 1.82 7.28
N ASP A 279 13.85 1.23 8.43
CA ASP A 279 15.17 0.73 8.79
C ASP A 279 15.16 -0.75 9.23
N GLU A 280 13.99 -1.39 9.24
CA GLU A 280 13.78 -2.82 9.46
C GLU A 280 13.45 -3.57 8.15
N GLY A 281 13.31 -4.90 8.21
CA GLY A 281 12.97 -5.74 7.03
C GLY A 281 14.16 -6.08 6.11
N GLY A 282 15.35 -5.63 6.47
CA GLY A 282 16.59 -5.91 5.74
C GLY A 282 16.65 -5.24 4.37
N GLU A 283 17.48 -5.78 3.47
CA GLU A 283 17.70 -5.17 2.14
C GLU A 283 16.45 -5.09 1.25
N ARG A 284 15.36 -5.77 1.61
CA ARG A 284 14.14 -5.85 0.82
C ARG A 284 13.21 -4.66 1.04
N THR A 285 13.17 -4.12 2.25
CA THR A 285 12.15 -3.15 2.65
C THR A 285 12.76 -1.86 3.22
N ALA A 286 14.00 -1.89 3.70
CA ALA A 286 14.61 -0.71 4.28
C ALA A 286 14.89 0.37 3.21
N LEU A 287 14.69 1.63 3.62
CA LEU A 287 15.09 2.88 2.98
C LEU A 287 14.18 3.46 1.89
N SER A 288 13.41 2.67 1.14
CA SER A 288 12.45 3.24 0.15
C SER A 288 11.00 3.26 0.60
N HIS A 289 10.78 3.14 1.91
CA HIS A 289 9.45 3.18 2.53
C HIS A 289 9.44 4.15 3.70
N TRP A 290 8.26 4.67 4.05
CA TRP A 290 8.09 5.36 5.32
C TRP A 290 8.22 4.39 6.49
N LYS A 291 8.79 4.87 7.59
CA LYS A 291 8.88 4.08 8.83
C LYS A 291 7.48 3.66 9.27
N ARG A 292 7.18 2.36 9.20
CA ARG A 292 5.82 1.85 9.42
C ARG A 292 5.32 2.15 10.83
N ARG A 293 6.19 2.10 11.85
CA ARG A 293 5.89 2.57 13.20
C ARG A 293 5.19 3.95 13.21
N ASN A 294 5.65 4.89 12.39
CA ASN A 294 5.18 6.27 12.39
C ASN A 294 4.02 6.50 11.40
N ALA A 295 3.92 5.67 10.36
CA ALA A 295 2.98 5.85 9.25
C ALA A 295 2.45 4.49 8.73
N LYS A 296 1.89 3.67 9.64
CA LYS A 296 1.52 2.27 9.38
C LYS A 296 0.57 2.11 8.20
N ASP A 297 -0.36 3.05 8.09
CA ASP A 297 -1.49 2.99 7.16
C ASP A 297 -1.26 3.82 5.89
N GLU A 298 -0.03 4.31 5.66
CA GLU A 298 0.37 5.14 4.52
C GLU A 298 0.66 4.29 3.27
N LEU A 299 0.42 4.86 2.08
CA LEU A 299 0.63 4.20 0.79
C LEU A 299 2.03 3.59 0.67
N MET A 300 3.08 4.30 1.06
CA MET A 300 4.49 3.91 0.95
C MET A 300 5.04 3.29 2.26
N ALA A 301 4.20 2.71 3.11
CA ALA A 301 4.65 1.87 4.22
C ALA A 301 5.22 0.53 3.69
N GLY A 302 6.25 -0.01 4.34
CA GLY A 302 6.96 -1.21 3.87
C GLY A 302 6.15 -2.52 3.90
N ILE A 303 5.11 -2.56 4.74
CA ILE A 303 4.07 -3.59 4.74
C ILE A 303 2.74 -2.85 4.56
N PRO A 304 2.04 -3.04 3.43
CA PRO A 304 0.80 -2.34 3.14
C PRO A 304 -0.30 -2.70 4.13
N GLY A 305 -0.86 -1.69 4.77
CA GLY A 305 -2.19 -1.75 5.39
C GLY A 305 -3.25 -1.31 4.38
N ILE A 306 -4.06 -0.33 4.77
CA ILE A 306 -5.06 0.32 3.90
C ILE A 306 -4.43 1.20 2.79
N GLY A 307 -3.23 1.74 3.02
CA GLY A 307 -2.42 2.41 2.00
C GLY A 307 -2.90 3.82 1.61
N TYR A 308 -3.20 4.68 2.59
CA TYR A 308 -3.64 6.06 2.33
C TYR A 308 -2.58 6.85 1.55
N TYR A 309 -2.98 7.50 0.45
CA TYR A 309 -2.10 8.36 -0.34
C TYR A 309 -2.06 9.74 0.31
N THR A 310 -1.25 9.86 1.35
CA THR A 310 -1.23 11.04 2.22
C THR A 310 -0.37 12.17 1.65
N ALA A 311 -0.46 13.32 2.32
CA ALA A 311 0.42 14.46 2.11
C ALA A 311 1.92 14.13 2.26
N LEU A 312 2.29 13.09 3.02
CA LEU A 312 3.68 12.69 3.21
C LEU A 312 4.32 12.20 1.91
N THR A 313 3.65 11.25 1.22
CA THR A 313 4.12 10.73 -0.07
C THR A 313 4.04 11.78 -1.17
N MET A 314 2.97 12.57 -1.21
CA MET A 314 2.83 13.69 -2.16
C MET A 314 3.97 14.71 -1.99
N ALA A 315 4.29 15.08 -0.75
CA ALA A 315 5.38 16.00 -0.43
C ALA A 315 6.75 15.48 -0.88
N ALA A 316 7.04 14.21 -0.62
CA ALA A 316 8.31 13.61 -1.03
C ALA A 316 8.45 13.58 -2.56
N LEU A 317 7.37 13.25 -3.29
CA LEU A 317 7.37 13.29 -4.75
C LEU A 317 7.51 14.71 -5.29
N GLU A 318 6.89 15.72 -4.67
CA GLU A 318 7.08 17.13 -5.03
C GLU A 318 8.53 17.60 -4.81
N ASP A 319 9.13 17.26 -3.66
CA ASP A 319 10.51 17.64 -3.32
C ASP A 319 11.57 16.96 -4.21
N THR A 320 11.21 15.91 -4.96
CA THR A 320 12.07 15.43 -6.06
C THR A 320 12.29 16.51 -7.12
N GLY A 321 11.37 17.45 -7.27
CA GLY A 321 11.35 18.46 -8.33
C GLY A 321 10.83 17.94 -9.67
N PHE A 322 10.41 16.67 -9.74
CA PHE A 322 9.84 16.07 -10.95
C PHE A 322 8.35 16.39 -11.10
N TYR A 323 7.66 16.49 -9.96
CA TYR A 323 6.21 16.62 -9.86
C TYR A 323 5.85 17.85 -9.02
N MET A 324 4.62 18.31 -9.15
CA MET A 324 3.95 19.17 -8.17
C MET A 324 2.78 18.39 -7.59
N ALA A 325 2.59 18.43 -6.29
CA ALA A 325 1.42 17.82 -5.68
C ALA A 325 0.18 18.68 -5.97
N ASN A 326 -0.91 18.01 -6.31
CA ASN A 326 -2.24 18.62 -6.40
C ASN A 326 -2.87 18.60 -5.00
N TRP A 327 -2.51 19.60 -4.18
CA TRP A 327 -2.98 19.74 -2.80
C TRP A 327 -4.51 19.85 -2.69
N GLY A 328 -5.08 19.34 -1.61
CA GLY A 328 -6.52 19.12 -1.43
C GLY A 328 -7.01 17.77 -1.97
N LYS A 329 -6.10 16.91 -2.45
CA LYS A 329 -6.37 15.53 -2.90
C LYS A 329 -5.66 14.48 -2.04
N GLU A 330 -4.86 14.90 -1.08
CA GLU A 330 -4.29 14.04 -0.05
C GLU A 330 -5.39 13.33 0.74
N GLU A 331 -5.13 12.07 1.09
CA GLU A 331 -5.99 11.35 2.00
C GLU A 331 -5.52 11.56 3.45
N PRO A 332 -6.47 11.71 4.39
CA PRO A 332 -6.15 11.74 5.81
C PRO A 332 -5.75 10.34 6.28
N MET A 333 -4.80 10.29 7.21
CA MET A 333 -4.42 9.06 7.90
C MET A 333 -4.50 9.32 9.40
N SER A 334 -5.33 8.58 10.12
CA SER A 334 -5.46 8.75 11.59
C SER A 334 -4.22 8.30 12.36
N TRP A 335 -3.48 7.32 11.84
CA TRP A 335 -2.24 6.84 12.46
C TRP A 335 -1.20 7.97 12.58
N GLY A 336 -0.83 8.30 13.81
CA GLY A 336 0.16 9.35 14.12
C GLY A 336 -0.36 10.79 13.99
N ASN A 337 -1.57 11.00 13.47
CA ASN A 337 -2.12 12.34 13.28
C ASN A 337 -2.28 13.08 14.62
N ASN A 338 -1.75 14.30 14.71
CA ASN A 338 -1.76 15.13 15.92
C ASN A 338 -1.18 14.46 17.18
N SER A 339 -0.28 13.48 17.01
CA SER A 339 0.34 12.76 18.13
C SER A 339 1.38 13.56 18.93
N GLY A 340 1.84 14.68 18.38
CA GLY A 340 2.90 15.50 18.97
C GLY A 340 4.30 14.92 18.75
N CYS A 341 5.31 15.68 19.17
CA CYS A 341 6.72 15.31 18.93
C CYS A 341 7.15 14.02 19.64
N ALA A 342 6.53 13.69 20.78
CA ALA A 342 6.90 12.54 21.58
C ALA A 342 6.75 11.22 20.82
N LEU A 343 5.83 11.11 19.84
CA LEU A 343 5.73 9.90 19.02
C LEU A 343 7.03 9.67 18.25
N LEU A 344 7.62 10.73 17.72
CA LEU A 344 8.83 10.68 16.90
C LEU A 344 10.10 10.56 17.76
N THR A 345 10.14 11.20 18.93
CA THR A 345 11.35 11.28 19.75
C THR A 345 11.45 10.23 20.87
N GLU A 346 10.30 9.72 21.36
CA GLU A 346 10.23 8.79 22.48
C GLU A 346 9.78 7.39 22.05
N LYS A 347 9.95 6.40 22.95
CA LYS A 347 9.47 5.04 22.75
C LYS A 347 7.94 5.02 22.67
N CYS A 348 7.39 4.09 21.88
CA CYS A 348 5.93 3.91 21.75
C CYS A 348 5.26 3.50 23.07
N VAL A 349 5.99 2.75 23.90
CA VAL A 349 5.56 2.27 25.21
C VAL A 349 6.72 2.48 26.19
N ILE A 350 6.40 2.99 27.39
CA ILE A 350 7.37 3.23 28.46
C ILE A 350 6.86 2.53 29.71
N ASN A 351 7.61 1.53 30.19
CA ASN A 351 7.27 0.73 31.37
C ASN A 351 5.86 0.12 31.30
N GLY A 352 5.47 -0.40 30.13
CA GLY A 352 4.15 -1.01 29.90
C GLY A 352 2.99 -0.01 29.77
N VAL A 353 3.28 1.29 29.65
CA VAL A 353 2.26 2.34 29.44
C VAL A 353 2.52 3.05 28.12
N THR A 354 1.48 3.18 27.29
CA THR A 354 1.51 3.95 26.03
C THR A 354 0.82 5.30 26.21
N GLN A 355 1.35 6.33 25.57
CA GLN A 355 0.66 7.63 25.41
C GLN A 355 -0.33 7.61 24.22
N TYR A 356 -0.28 6.58 23.38
CA TYR A 356 -1.03 6.46 22.13
C TYR A 356 -1.87 5.18 22.12
N PRO A 357 -2.94 5.07 22.94
CA PRO A 357 -3.77 3.87 23.04
C PRO A 357 -4.54 3.52 21.76
N GLU A 358 -4.67 4.47 20.83
CA GLU A 358 -5.25 4.25 19.50
C GLU A 358 -4.26 3.63 18.50
N MET A 359 -2.96 3.64 18.82
CA MET A 359 -1.89 3.15 17.94
C MET A 359 -1.24 1.90 18.50
N PHE A 360 -0.90 1.93 19.79
CA PHE A 360 -0.18 0.88 20.48
C PHE A 360 -1.01 0.31 21.61
N CYS A 361 -0.82 -0.97 21.90
CA CYS A 361 -1.50 -1.69 22.96
C CYS A 361 -0.47 -2.24 23.96
N THR A 362 -0.85 -2.46 25.22
CA THR A 362 0.12 -2.88 26.25
C THR A 362 -0.34 -4.09 27.06
N ALA A 363 -1.47 -4.68 26.70
CA ALA A 363 -2.01 -5.85 27.38
C ALA A 363 -2.72 -6.76 26.38
N GLU A 364 -2.52 -8.06 26.55
CA GLU A 364 -3.34 -9.08 25.88
C GLU A 364 -4.78 -8.97 26.35
N SER A 365 -5.70 -9.19 25.43
CA SER A 365 -7.15 -9.16 25.67
C SER A 365 -7.75 -10.43 25.06
N SER A 366 -8.66 -11.07 25.80
CA SER A 366 -9.49 -12.15 25.25
C SER A 366 -10.62 -11.64 24.35
N LEU A 367 -10.89 -10.33 24.40
CA LEU A 367 -11.82 -9.65 23.50
C LEU A 367 -11.09 -9.18 22.26
N LEU A 368 -11.74 -9.32 21.12
CA LEU A 368 -11.25 -8.80 19.85
C LEU A 368 -11.44 -7.28 19.81
N LEU A 369 -10.42 -6.60 19.28
CA LEU A 369 -10.35 -5.14 19.16
C LEU A 369 -10.16 -4.74 17.71
N CYS A 370 -10.56 -3.53 17.34
CA CYS A 370 -10.36 -3.05 15.98
C CYS A 370 -8.90 -2.82 15.65
N THR A 371 -8.51 -3.25 14.45
CA THR A 371 -7.29 -2.79 13.79
C THR A 371 -7.39 -1.28 13.50
N SER A 372 -6.24 -0.59 13.39
CA SER A 372 -6.20 0.86 13.17
C SER A 372 -6.89 1.30 11.88
N ASP A 373 -6.84 0.45 10.85
CA ASP A 373 -7.44 0.67 9.53
C ASP A 373 -8.94 0.33 9.46
N ARG A 374 -9.53 -0.13 10.58
CA ARG A 374 -10.94 -0.54 10.70
C ARG A 374 -11.35 -1.66 9.73
N LEU A 375 -10.39 -2.41 9.18
CA LEU A 375 -10.70 -3.47 8.20
C LEU A 375 -11.00 -4.81 8.87
N ALA A 376 -10.54 -5.03 10.10
CA ALA A 376 -10.70 -6.29 10.78
C ALA A 376 -10.79 -6.13 12.30
N LEU A 377 -11.18 -7.22 12.94
CA LEU A 377 -10.97 -7.45 14.35
C LEU A 377 -9.58 -8.07 14.58
N GLY A 378 -9.07 -7.95 15.79
CA GLY A 378 -7.68 -8.26 16.08
C GLY A 378 -7.40 -8.39 17.56
N HIS A 379 -6.14 -8.60 17.88
CA HIS A 379 -5.67 -8.72 19.26
C HIS A 379 -4.34 -7.98 19.43
N CYS A 380 -4.03 -7.62 20.66
CA CYS A 380 -2.75 -7.03 20.99
C CYS A 380 -1.67 -8.11 20.93
N THR A 381 -0.77 -8.04 19.96
CA THR A 381 0.29 -9.05 19.82
C THR A 381 1.52 -8.63 20.62
N ILE A 382 1.81 -9.38 21.69
CA ILE A 382 2.99 -9.23 22.54
C ILE A 382 3.67 -10.61 22.61
N GLU A 383 4.96 -10.66 22.36
CA GLU A 383 5.76 -11.89 22.39
C GLU A 383 6.75 -11.88 23.56
N LEU A 384 7.00 -13.08 24.10
CA LEU A 384 8.06 -13.34 25.07
C LEU A 384 9.26 -13.96 24.36
N TYR A 385 10.36 -13.23 24.34
CA TYR A 385 11.61 -13.64 23.70
C TYR A 385 12.51 -14.45 24.63
N ASP A 386 13.35 -15.32 24.06
CA ASP A 386 14.32 -16.12 24.83
C ASP A 386 15.39 -15.26 25.51
N ALA A 387 15.80 -14.17 24.83
CA ALA A 387 16.79 -13.21 25.29
C ALA A 387 16.18 -11.81 25.46
N PRO A 388 16.75 -10.94 26.32
CA PRO A 388 16.35 -9.55 26.39
C PRO A 388 16.44 -8.85 25.02
N LEU A 389 15.42 -8.07 24.68
CA LEU A 389 15.44 -7.22 23.50
C LEU A 389 16.54 -6.15 23.63
N PRO A 390 17.04 -5.60 22.51
CA PRO A 390 17.94 -4.44 22.54
C PRO A 390 17.36 -3.28 23.37
N PRO A 391 18.17 -2.49 24.11
CA PRO A 391 17.66 -1.46 25.03
C PRO A 391 16.67 -0.46 24.40
N GLN A 392 16.86 -0.11 23.13
CA GLN A 392 15.96 0.76 22.38
C GLN A 392 14.56 0.18 22.15
N PHE A 393 14.41 -1.15 22.19
CA PHE A 393 13.16 -1.89 21.99
C PHE A 393 12.59 -2.50 23.28
N GLN A 394 13.20 -2.24 24.43
CA GLN A 394 12.65 -2.65 25.73
C GLN A 394 11.53 -1.69 26.15
N TYR A 395 10.30 -2.18 26.13
CA TYR A 395 9.08 -1.41 26.36
C TYR A 395 8.39 -1.69 27.71
N PHE A 396 8.62 -2.88 28.25
CA PHE A 396 8.01 -3.37 29.47
C PHE A 396 9.05 -3.56 30.57
N SER A 397 8.60 -3.70 31.82
CA SER A 397 9.49 -4.00 32.96
C SER A 397 10.24 -5.33 32.78
N ASN A 398 9.63 -6.29 32.07
CA ASN A 398 10.33 -7.47 31.59
C ASN A 398 11.01 -7.13 30.25
N PRO A 399 12.36 -7.13 30.17
CA PRO A 399 13.09 -6.73 28.97
C PRO A 399 12.97 -7.75 27.82
N LYS A 400 12.30 -8.87 28.06
CA LYS A 400 12.02 -9.92 27.07
C LYS A 400 10.63 -9.80 26.44
N LEU A 401 9.84 -8.78 26.79
CA LEU A 401 8.53 -8.55 26.17
C LEU A 401 8.61 -7.43 25.14
N GLY A 402 7.97 -7.64 23.99
CA GLY A 402 7.82 -6.66 22.92
C GLY A 402 6.74 -7.12 21.92
N GLY A 403 6.46 -6.31 20.90
CA GLY A 403 5.66 -6.74 19.75
C GLY A 403 6.41 -7.75 18.87
N VAL A 404 5.71 -8.30 17.88
CA VAL A 404 6.23 -9.31 16.93
C VAL A 404 7.41 -8.75 16.12
N PRO A 405 8.46 -9.57 15.85
CA PRO A 405 9.53 -9.17 14.95
C PRO A 405 9.02 -9.06 13.50
N ASP A 406 9.78 -8.42 12.62
CA ASP A 406 9.52 -8.36 11.16
C ASP A 406 8.25 -7.60 10.70
N LEU A 407 7.42 -7.11 11.63
CA LEU A 407 6.28 -6.23 11.32
C LEU A 407 6.67 -4.75 11.16
N LEU A 408 7.96 -4.40 11.18
CA LEU A 408 8.49 -3.04 10.95
C LEU A 408 8.00 -1.96 11.94
N MET A 409 7.58 -2.40 13.13
CA MET A 409 7.03 -1.52 14.16
C MET A 409 8.05 -1.13 15.24
N ASP A 410 9.35 -1.34 15.05
CA ASP A 410 10.36 -1.25 16.11
C ASP A 410 9.99 -2.12 17.33
N PHE A 411 9.41 -3.30 17.14
CA PHE A 411 8.85 -4.13 18.22
C PHE A 411 7.75 -3.43 19.05
N CYS A 412 7.14 -2.34 18.56
CA CYS A 412 6.01 -1.71 19.25
C CYS A 412 4.78 -2.61 19.14
N PRO A 413 4.16 -3.02 20.26
CA PRO A 413 2.93 -3.80 20.25
C PRO A 413 1.76 -2.96 19.71
N TYR A 414 0.96 -3.55 18.83
CA TYR A 414 -0.24 -2.94 18.24
C TYR A 414 -1.33 -4.01 18.03
N ILE A 415 -2.53 -3.59 17.65
CA ILE A 415 -3.61 -4.52 17.32
C ILE A 415 -3.38 -5.11 15.93
N GLU A 416 -2.98 -6.37 15.89
CA GLU A 416 -2.83 -7.14 14.67
C GLU A 416 -4.14 -7.87 14.34
N THR A 417 -4.44 -7.95 13.04
CA THR A 417 -5.58 -8.68 12.52
C THR A 417 -5.56 -10.14 12.99
N TYR A 418 -6.69 -10.64 13.49
CA TYR A 418 -6.81 -12.06 13.81
C TYR A 418 -7.27 -12.83 12.56
N VAL A 419 -6.80 -14.08 12.40
CA VAL A 419 -7.14 -14.94 11.25
C VAL A 419 -8.66 -15.02 11.06
N ASP A 420 -9.11 -14.90 9.81
CA ASP A 420 -10.51 -14.96 9.39
C ASP A 420 -11.44 -13.91 10.01
N THR A 421 -10.91 -12.82 10.56
CA THR A 421 -11.73 -11.76 11.20
C THR A 421 -11.81 -10.45 10.40
N GLY A 422 -11.58 -10.51 9.09
CA GLY A 422 -11.82 -9.39 8.19
C GLY A 422 -13.30 -9.00 8.17
N CYS A 423 -13.63 -7.73 8.35
CA CYS A 423 -15.02 -7.29 8.38
C CYS A 423 -15.72 -7.43 7.02
N SER A 424 -14.96 -7.38 5.92
CA SER A 424 -15.52 -7.48 4.57
C SER A 424 -15.91 -8.89 4.14
N ASN A 425 -15.19 -9.90 4.61
CA ASN A 425 -15.18 -11.25 4.03
C ASN A 425 -14.71 -12.35 5.00
N GLY A 426 -14.54 -12.04 6.29
CA GLY A 426 -14.14 -13.00 7.30
C GLY A 426 -15.28 -13.95 7.70
N ASP A 427 -14.96 -14.87 8.60
CA ASP A 427 -15.93 -15.82 9.14
C ASP A 427 -16.71 -15.19 10.31
N ALA A 428 -17.99 -14.90 10.07
CA ALA A 428 -18.88 -14.34 11.09
C ALA A 428 -19.01 -15.22 12.35
N THR A 429 -18.73 -16.53 12.27
CA THR A 429 -18.85 -17.45 13.41
C THR A 429 -17.77 -17.22 14.47
N VAL A 430 -16.62 -16.67 14.10
CA VAL A 430 -15.54 -16.31 15.04
C VAL A 430 -15.58 -14.84 15.47
N MET A 431 -16.42 -14.01 14.82
CA MET A 431 -16.59 -12.59 15.10
C MET A 431 -17.93 -12.33 15.81
N ARG A 432 -18.02 -12.76 17.06
CA ARG A 432 -19.25 -12.62 17.86
C ARG A 432 -19.77 -11.18 17.86
N GLY A 433 -21.09 -11.00 17.68
CA GLY A 433 -21.72 -9.68 17.64
C GLY A 433 -21.48 -8.91 16.33
N SER A 434 -20.75 -9.46 15.39
CA SER A 434 -20.37 -8.76 14.16
C SER A 434 -21.28 -9.07 12.99
N ARG A 435 -21.48 -8.05 12.16
CA ARG A 435 -22.12 -8.15 10.85
C ARG A 435 -21.03 -8.04 9.77
N VAL A 436 -20.76 -9.15 9.10
CA VAL A 436 -19.76 -9.25 8.02
C VAL A 436 -20.41 -8.94 6.67
N GLY A 437 -19.74 -8.14 5.86
CA GLY A 437 -20.21 -7.81 4.52
C GLY A 437 -19.28 -6.83 3.81
N PRO A 438 -19.38 -6.66 2.49
CA PRO A 438 -18.39 -5.91 1.69
C PRO A 438 -18.24 -4.43 2.10
N LYS A 439 -19.23 -3.87 2.80
CA LYS A 439 -19.20 -2.49 3.34
C LYS A 439 -18.95 -2.44 4.85
N SER A 440 -18.71 -3.57 5.48
CA SER A 440 -18.50 -3.63 6.92
C SER A 440 -17.12 -3.13 7.32
N LYS A 441 -17.09 -2.40 8.42
CA LYS A 441 -15.88 -1.87 9.06
C LYS A 441 -15.92 -2.23 10.54
N CYS A 442 -14.75 -2.30 11.16
CA CYS A 442 -14.64 -2.50 12.59
C CYS A 442 -14.97 -1.21 13.34
N LEU A 443 -15.92 -1.30 14.28
CA LEU A 443 -16.35 -0.20 15.13
C LEU A 443 -16.06 -0.52 16.60
N LYS A 444 -15.60 0.48 17.35
CA LYS A 444 -15.26 0.30 18.76
C LYS A 444 -16.50 0.03 19.60
N GLY A 445 -16.42 -0.94 20.48
CA GLY A 445 -17.42 -1.21 21.51
C GLY A 445 -17.02 -0.53 22.82
N ASP A 446 -18.00 0.04 23.51
CA ASP A 446 -17.87 0.46 24.91
C ASP A 446 -18.84 -0.36 25.76
N GLY A 447 -18.28 -1.36 26.46
CA GLY A 447 -19.04 -2.25 27.32
C GLY A 447 -20.04 -3.15 26.58
N LEU A 448 -19.84 -3.44 25.28
CA LEU A 448 -20.75 -4.33 24.55
C LEU A 448 -20.78 -5.73 25.17
N ALA A 449 -21.99 -6.22 25.43
CA ALA A 449 -22.23 -7.54 25.98
C ALA A 449 -23.58 -8.11 25.54
N ASP A 450 -23.64 -9.43 25.49
CA ASP A 450 -24.85 -10.23 25.28
C ASP A 450 -24.99 -11.28 26.41
N PHE A 451 -25.83 -12.30 26.21
CA PHE A 451 -26.11 -13.31 27.23
C PHE A 451 -24.93 -14.24 27.58
N MET A 452 -23.89 -14.36 26.73
CA MET A 452 -22.69 -15.15 27.07
C MET A 452 -21.47 -14.27 27.40
N GLY A 453 -21.64 -12.96 27.58
CA GLY A 453 -20.63 -12.08 28.18
C GLY A 453 -20.21 -10.90 27.31
N ARG A 454 -19.02 -10.36 27.59
CA ARG A 454 -18.43 -9.22 26.87
C ARG A 454 -18.03 -9.64 25.45
N ILE A 455 -18.20 -8.73 24.49
CA ILE A 455 -17.91 -8.96 23.07
C ILE A 455 -16.61 -8.28 22.63
N GLY A 456 -16.34 -7.06 23.11
CA GLY A 456 -15.26 -6.21 22.60
C GLY A 456 -15.76 -5.30 21.49
N ASP A 457 -14.95 -5.14 20.45
CA ASP A 457 -15.30 -4.41 19.24
C ASP A 457 -16.07 -5.31 18.26
N VAL A 458 -16.74 -4.71 17.28
CA VAL A 458 -17.60 -5.45 16.33
C VAL A 458 -17.46 -4.93 14.91
N CYS A 459 -17.60 -5.81 13.91
CA CYS A 459 -17.85 -5.36 12.54
C CYS A 459 -19.32 -4.95 12.37
N ALA A 460 -19.56 -3.85 11.67
CA ALA A 460 -20.90 -3.43 11.26
C ALA A 460 -20.85 -2.82 9.85
N GLU A 461 -21.95 -2.92 9.12
CA GLU A 461 -22.04 -2.28 7.80
C GLU A 461 -22.06 -0.76 7.97
N VAL A 462 -21.25 -0.08 7.15
CA VAL A 462 -21.15 1.37 7.14
C VAL A 462 -21.68 1.91 5.81
N SER A 463 -22.47 2.99 5.89
CA SER A 463 -22.84 3.82 4.76
C SER A 463 -22.32 5.23 4.98
N CYS A 464 -21.75 5.82 3.92
CA CYS A 464 -21.17 7.14 3.91
C CYS A 464 -21.96 7.99 2.91
N GLU A 465 -22.77 8.93 3.41
CA GLU A 465 -23.59 9.79 2.57
C GLU A 465 -23.45 11.24 3.03
N LYS A 466 -23.03 12.13 2.11
CA LYS A 466 -22.93 13.59 2.36
C LYS A 466 -22.08 13.96 3.60
N GLY A 467 -21.01 13.22 3.86
CA GLY A 467 -20.16 13.46 5.03
C GLY A 467 -20.72 12.90 6.35
N GLU A 468 -21.83 12.16 6.32
CA GLU A 468 -22.40 11.49 7.49
C GLU A 468 -22.15 9.98 7.44
N VAL A 469 -21.85 9.39 8.60
CA VAL A 469 -21.75 7.94 8.79
C VAL A 469 -23.09 7.40 9.29
N SER A 470 -23.58 6.36 8.63
CA SER A 470 -24.68 5.53 9.14
C SER A 470 -24.21 4.09 9.31
N VAL A 471 -24.70 3.44 10.36
CA VAL A 471 -24.28 2.10 10.78
C VAL A 471 -25.47 1.16 10.80
N ARG A 472 -25.27 -0.06 10.31
CA ARG A 472 -26.20 -1.17 10.45
C ARG A 472 -25.48 -2.34 11.12
N TYR A 473 -25.89 -2.67 12.35
CA TYR A 473 -25.22 -3.64 13.21
C TYR A 473 -25.95 -5.00 13.24
N LEU A 474 -25.36 -6.01 13.88
CA LEU A 474 -25.97 -7.34 13.97
C LEU A 474 -27.22 -7.33 14.87
N GLY A 475 -28.35 -7.81 14.36
CA GLY A 475 -29.60 -7.87 15.12
C GLY A 475 -30.58 -6.72 14.86
N ASP A 476 -30.20 -5.74 14.04
CA ASP A 476 -31.10 -4.72 13.51
C ASP A 476 -30.71 -4.36 12.06
N ASP A 477 -31.63 -4.57 11.13
CA ASP A 477 -31.40 -4.28 9.71
C ASP A 477 -31.66 -2.81 9.32
N ALA A 478 -32.06 -1.95 10.28
CA ALA A 478 -32.21 -0.52 10.07
C ALA A 478 -30.85 0.21 10.05
N TRP A 479 -30.80 1.33 9.30
CA TRP A 479 -29.65 2.24 9.31
C TRP A 479 -29.80 3.25 10.44
N HIS A 480 -28.75 3.37 11.25
CA HIS A 480 -28.67 4.28 12.39
C HIS A 480 -27.65 5.37 12.11
N LYS A 481 -28.03 6.64 12.26
CA LYS A 481 -27.06 7.74 12.16
C LYS A 481 -26.02 7.62 13.26
N CYS A 482 -24.75 7.77 12.90
CA CYS A 482 -23.62 7.63 13.81
C CYS A 482 -22.69 8.85 13.69
N PRO A 483 -23.08 10.02 14.25
CA PRO A 483 -22.24 11.22 14.18
C PRO A 483 -20.93 11.01 14.95
N GLU A 484 -19.83 11.53 14.42
CA GLU A 484 -18.49 11.44 15.04
C GLU A 484 -18.52 11.85 16.52
N GLY A 485 -17.86 11.06 17.38
CA GLY A 485 -17.84 11.26 18.83
C GLY A 485 -19.14 10.86 19.55
N GLY A 486 -20.19 10.50 18.80
CA GLY A 486 -21.42 9.91 19.32
C GLY A 486 -21.32 8.41 19.59
N SER A 487 -22.45 7.80 19.88
CA SER A 487 -22.57 6.36 20.07
C SER A 487 -23.97 5.85 19.77
N ILE A 488 -24.07 4.61 19.33
CA ILE A 488 -25.34 3.87 19.17
C ILE A 488 -25.47 2.89 20.32
N THR A 489 -26.64 2.81 20.95
CA THR A 489 -26.96 1.75 21.91
C THR A 489 -27.68 0.64 21.16
N PRO A 490 -26.99 -0.46 20.81
CA PRO A 490 -27.62 -1.51 20.02
C PRO A 490 -28.65 -2.26 20.86
N THR A 491 -29.74 -2.68 20.21
CA THR A 491 -30.82 -3.47 20.81
C THR A 491 -30.82 -4.90 20.29
N GLY A 492 -31.66 -5.77 20.88
CA GLY A 492 -31.84 -7.14 20.41
C GLY A 492 -30.79 -8.08 21.01
N LEU A 493 -29.82 -8.51 20.20
CA LEU A 493 -28.77 -9.44 20.62
C LEU A 493 -27.89 -8.84 21.74
N PHE A 494 -27.66 -7.53 21.67
CA PHE A 494 -26.89 -6.80 22.67
C PHE A 494 -27.78 -6.47 23.87
N MET A 495 -27.31 -6.86 25.06
CA MET A 495 -28.00 -6.60 26.33
C MET A 495 -27.48 -5.34 27.02
N GLN A 496 -26.22 -4.97 26.76
CA GLN A 496 -25.56 -3.82 27.37
C GLN A 496 -24.50 -3.22 26.43
N GLY A 497 -24.11 -1.98 26.71
CA GLY A 497 -23.02 -1.27 26.03
C GLY A 497 -23.48 -0.42 24.87
N ARG A 498 -22.50 0.11 24.14
CA ARG A 498 -22.71 0.98 22.98
C ARG A 498 -21.62 0.78 21.93
N ILE A 499 -21.97 1.01 20.67
CA ILE A 499 -21.04 1.11 19.55
C ILE A 499 -20.63 2.57 19.44
N LEU A 500 -19.34 2.86 19.47
CA LEU A 500 -18.82 4.22 19.34
C LEU A 500 -18.77 4.61 17.86
N CYS A 501 -19.24 5.82 17.57
CA CYS A 501 -19.26 6.32 16.20
C CYS A 501 -17.85 6.72 15.75
N PRO A 502 -17.38 6.16 14.62
CA PRO A 502 -16.03 6.43 14.13
C PRO A 502 -15.96 7.85 13.54
N LYS A 503 -14.74 8.31 13.28
CA LYS A 503 -14.53 9.46 12.40
C LYS A 503 -14.95 9.07 10.99
N TYR A 504 -15.48 10.03 10.23
CA TYR A 504 -15.83 9.81 8.82
C TYR A 504 -14.63 9.25 8.05
N ASP A 505 -13.47 9.87 8.23
CA ASP A 505 -12.26 9.55 7.49
C ASP A 505 -11.74 8.12 7.72
N ASP A 506 -11.97 7.55 8.91
CA ASP A 506 -11.52 6.20 9.27
C ASP A 506 -12.27 5.10 8.51
N VAL A 507 -13.50 5.39 8.05
CA VAL A 507 -14.39 4.38 7.48
C VAL A 507 -14.89 4.71 6.07
N CYS A 508 -14.80 5.97 5.64
CA CYS A 508 -15.43 6.46 4.41
C CYS A 508 -14.50 6.80 3.25
N ILE A 509 -13.24 7.18 3.49
CA ILE A 509 -12.33 7.65 2.43
C ILE A 509 -12.19 6.65 1.28
N VAL A 510 -12.14 5.36 1.61
CA VAL A 510 -12.04 4.30 0.60
C VAL A 510 -13.34 4.18 -0.21
N PHE A 511 -14.51 4.33 0.41
CA PHE A 511 -15.79 4.30 -0.30
C PHE A 511 -15.95 5.52 -1.23
N ASP A 512 -15.54 6.70 -0.77
CA ASP A 512 -15.55 7.91 -1.59
C ASP A 512 -14.56 7.80 -2.75
N THR A 513 -13.37 7.23 -2.52
CA THR A 513 -12.41 6.94 -3.59
C THR A 513 -12.98 5.96 -4.62
N ILE A 514 -13.73 4.93 -4.20
CA ILE A 514 -14.42 4.01 -5.11
C ILE A 514 -15.49 4.77 -5.94
N ASN A 515 -16.30 5.60 -5.28
CA ASN A 515 -17.38 6.35 -5.94
C ASN A 515 -16.83 7.42 -6.90
N GLU A 516 -15.73 8.11 -6.54
CA GLU A 516 -15.04 9.08 -7.39
C GLU A 516 -14.17 8.43 -8.49
N SER A 517 -13.71 7.18 -8.27
CA SER A 517 -13.02 6.37 -9.29
C SER A 517 -13.97 5.67 -10.26
N GLY A 518 -15.30 5.86 -10.11
CA GLY A 518 -16.30 5.28 -11.00
C GLY A 518 -16.17 5.68 -12.47
N ASP A 519 -15.51 6.82 -12.78
CA ASP A 519 -15.16 7.20 -14.15
C ASP A 519 -13.65 7.09 -14.42
N VAL A 520 -13.19 5.86 -14.69
CA VAL A 520 -11.87 5.56 -15.26
C VAL A 520 -11.88 5.51 -16.80
N SER A 521 -12.98 5.92 -17.45
CA SER A 521 -13.12 5.78 -18.92
C SER A 521 -12.05 6.54 -19.68
N SER A 522 -11.62 7.69 -19.16
CA SER A 522 -10.52 8.50 -19.69
C SER A 522 -9.17 7.79 -19.58
N LEU A 523 -8.96 6.96 -18.55
CA LEU A 523 -7.71 6.24 -18.31
C LEU A 523 -7.63 4.91 -19.07
N LEU A 524 -8.75 4.37 -19.58
CA LEU A 524 -8.70 3.28 -20.55
C LEU A 524 -7.95 3.69 -21.83
N SER A 525 -7.85 4.99 -22.12
CA SER A 525 -7.02 5.50 -23.22
C SER A 525 -5.51 5.39 -22.99
N ALA A 526 -5.08 5.08 -21.75
CA ALA A 526 -3.68 4.80 -21.44
C ALA A 526 -3.20 3.49 -22.11
N PHE A 527 -4.12 2.58 -22.45
CA PHE A 527 -3.79 1.39 -23.24
C PHE A 527 -3.84 1.70 -24.74
N PRO A 528 -2.87 1.22 -25.53
CA PRO A 528 -2.95 1.28 -26.99
C PRO A 528 -4.28 0.69 -27.47
N ARG A 529 -4.92 1.34 -28.45
CA ARG A 529 -6.08 0.74 -29.13
C ARG A 529 -5.60 -0.47 -29.91
N PHE A 530 -6.06 -1.66 -29.53
CA PHE A 530 -5.86 -2.86 -30.32
C PHE A 530 -6.53 -2.67 -31.68
N HIS A 531 -5.75 -2.73 -32.75
CA HIS A 531 -6.23 -2.77 -34.13
C HIS A 531 -6.12 -4.19 -34.69
#